data_AF-A0A6N8X8N0-F1
#
_entry.id   AF-A0A6N8X8N0-F1
#
_cell.length_a   1.000
_cell.length_b   1.000
_cell.length_c   1.000
_cell.angle_alpha   90.00
_cell.angle_beta   90.00
_cell.angle_gamma   90.00
#
_symmetry.space_group_name_H-M   'P 1'
#
loop_
_entity.id
_entity.type
_entity.pdbx_description
1 polymer ?
#
loop_
_entity_poly.entity_id
_entity_poly.type
_entity_poly.pdbx_seq_one_letter_code
_entity_poly.pdbx_strand_id
1 'polypeptide(L)' 'MTQQQLARAAAVGRQWIVEIEAGKPRAELGMVLRTLATLDLSLTMHGEGIPEVRETGRPIEAMDLQAVLDAHRRTSL' A
#
# COMPACT_ATOMS: atom_id res chain seq x y z
N MET A 1 -24.79 15.41 7.10
CA MET A 1 -24.78 15.33 5.63
C MET A 1 -25.70 14.20 5.18
N THR A 2 -26.54 14.39 4.17
CA THR A 2 -27.39 13.33 3.59
C THR A 2 -26.65 12.54 2.51
N GLN A 3 -27.13 11.35 2.13
CA GLN A 3 -26.55 10.57 1.01
C GLN A 3 -26.51 11.35 -0.30
N GLN A 4 -27.54 12.17 -0.58
CA GLN A 4 -27.58 13.03 -1.76
C GLN A 4 -26.47 14.10 -1.71
N GLN A 5 -26.25 14.69 -0.53
CA GLN A 5 -25.20 15.69 -0.32
C GLN A 5 -23.80 15.06 -0.43
N LEU A 6 -23.59 13.89 0.19
CA LEU A 6 -22.33 13.14 0.09
C LEU A 6 -22.04 12.72 -1.35
N ALA A 7 -23.04 12.20 -2.07
CA ALA A 7 -22.88 11.81 -3.46
C ALA A 7 -22.42 12.99 -4.33
N ARG A 8 -23.03 14.16 -4.15
CA ARG A 8 -22.63 15.39 -4.86
C ARG A 8 -21.21 15.82 -4.48
N ALA A 9 -20.89 15.85 -3.20
CA ALA A 9 -19.57 16.26 -2.71
C ALA A 9 -18.45 15.32 -3.19
N ALA A 10 -18.71 14.01 -3.23
CA ALA A 10 -17.78 13.00 -3.71
C ALA A 10 -17.81 12.81 -5.23
N ALA A 11 -18.62 13.58 -5.98
CA ALA A 11 -18.81 13.44 -7.43
C ALA A 11 -19.20 12.02 -7.89
N VAL A 12 -20.12 11.38 -7.16
CA VAL A 12 -20.66 10.05 -7.44
C VAL A 12 -22.19 10.07 -7.51
N GLY A 13 -22.81 9.00 -8.01
CA GLY A 13 -24.26 8.84 -7.99
C GLY A 13 -24.81 8.53 -6.59
N ARG A 14 -26.01 9.01 -6.25
CA ARG A 14 -26.69 8.65 -4.99
C ARG A 14 -26.86 7.13 -4.84
N GLN A 15 -27.24 6.46 -5.93
CA GLN A 15 -27.41 5.01 -5.94
C GLN A 15 -26.09 4.28 -5.62
N TRP A 16 -24.96 4.82 -6.06
CA TRP A 16 -23.66 4.26 -5.73
C TRP A 16 -23.37 4.33 -4.22
N ILE A 17 -23.73 5.43 -3.54
CA ILE A 17 -23.64 5.56 -2.07
C ILE A 17 -24.50 4.49 -1.36
N VAL A 18 -25.71 4.25 -1.85
CA VAL A 18 -26.58 3.20 -1.29
C VAL A 18 -25.98 1.81 -1.47
N GLU A 19 -25.42 1.52 -2.65
CA GLU A 19 -24.82 0.21 -2.93
C GLU A 19 -23.54 -0.04 -2.12
N ILE A 20 -22.69 0.98 -1.93
CA ILE A 20 -21.47 0.81 -1.13
C ILE A 20 -21.80 0.56 0.34
N GLU A 21 -22.80 1.25 0.90
CA GLU A 21 -23.30 1.01 2.26
C GLU A 21 -23.91 -0.40 2.41
N ALA A 22 -24.51 -0.93 1.35
CA ALA A 22 -25.00 -2.30 1.29
C ALA A 22 -23.90 -3.36 1.06
N GLY A 23 -22.62 -2.95 0.99
CA GLY A 23 -21.49 -3.85 0.83
C GLY A 23 -21.21 -4.29 -0.61
N LYS A 24 -21.36 -3.38 -1.59
CA LYS A 24 -21.05 -3.62 -3.01
C LYS A 24 -19.76 -4.44 -3.20
N PRO A 25 -19.84 -5.71 -3.67
CA PRO A 25 -18.68 -6.62 -3.71
C PRO A 25 -17.54 -6.16 -4.62
N ARG A 26 -17.88 -5.38 -5.65
CA ARG A 26 -16.94 -4.78 -6.61
C ARG A 26 -17.00 -3.27 -6.54
N ALA A 27 -16.79 -2.74 -5.34
CA ALA A 27 -16.67 -1.31 -5.14
C ALA A 27 -15.40 -0.78 -5.82
N GLU A 28 -15.55 0.27 -6.62
CA GLU A 28 -14.42 0.94 -7.27
C GLU A 28 -13.56 1.63 -6.20
N LEU A 29 -12.33 1.15 -5.98
CA LEU A 29 -11.45 1.63 -4.91
C LEU A 29 -11.24 3.16 -4.97
N GLY A 30 -11.06 3.72 -6.18
CA GLY A 30 -10.88 5.16 -6.35
C GLY A 30 -12.10 5.99 -5.96
N MET A 31 -13.32 5.44 -6.06
CA MET A 31 -14.53 6.11 -5.58
C MET A 31 -14.64 6.00 -4.07
N VAL A 32 -14.32 4.83 -3.49
CA VAL A 32 -14.28 4.62 -2.04
C VAL A 32 -13.32 5.61 -1.37
N LEU A 33 -12.07 5.69 -1.83
CA LEU A 33 -11.07 6.59 -1.26
C LEU A 33 -11.49 8.06 -1.35
N ARG A 34 -12.12 8.46 -2.45
CA ARG A 34 -12.63 9.83 -2.63
C ARG A 34 -13.79 10.15 -1.69
N THR A 35 -14.72 9.22 -1.52
CA THR A 35 -15.83 9.37 -0.56
C THR A 35 -15.30 9.49 0.87
N LEU A 36 -14.30 8.70 1.25
CA LEU A 36 -13.65 8.79 2.55
C LEU A 36 -12.94 10.14 2.74
N ALA A 37 -12.20 10.60 1.73
CA ALA A 37 -11.56 11.92 1.74
C ALA A 37 -12.59 13.07 1.83
N THR A 38 -13.74 12.94 1.18
CA THR A 38 -14.85 13.93 1.25
C THR A 38 -15.43 14.04 2.66
N LEU A 39 -15.37 12.95 3.43
CA LEU A 39 -15.80 12.88 4.82
C LEU A 39 -14.69 13.30 5.80
N ASP A 40 -13.53 13.72 5.30
CA ASP A 40 -12.33 14.05 6.08
C ASP A 40 -11.85 12.86 6.96
N LEU A 41 -11.97 11.65 6.41
CA LEU A 41 -11.53 10.42 7.08
C LEU A 41 -10.10 10.04 6.66
N SER A 42 -9.32 9.62 7.64
CA SER A 42 -8.00 9.02 7.41
C SER A 42 -8.08 7.50 7.44
N LEU A 43 -7.37 6.83 6.52
CA LEU A 43 -7.20 5.38 6.55
C LEU A 43 -5.84 5.02 7.13
N THR A 44 -5.84 4.17 8.15
CA THR A 44 -4.63 3.52 8.64
C THR A 44 -4.69 2.04 8.25
N MET A 45 -3.68 1.59 7.51
CA MET A 45 -3.54 0.18 7.18
C MET A 45 -2.63 -0.48 8.22
N HIS A 46 -3.16 -1.45 8.94
CA HIS A 46 -2.38 -2.32 9.79
C HIS A 46 -2.18 -3.64 9.05
N GLY A 47 -0.95 -3.93 8.66
CA GLY A 47 -0.58 -5.31 8.36
C GLY A 47 -0.36 -6.04 9.68
N GLU A 48 -0.87 -7.26 9.80
CA GLU A 48 -0.01 -8.29 10.38
C GLU A 48 1.28 -8.23 9.56
N GLY A 49 2.43 -7.98 10.19
CA GLY A 49 3.64 -7.52 9.51
C GLY A 49 3.94 -8.30 8.23
N ILE A 50 4.72 -7.68 7.32
CA ILE A 50 5.27 -8.36 6.13
C ILE A 50 5.59 -9.79 6.56
N PRO A 51 4.93 -10.85 6.02
CA PRO A 51 5.31 -12.20 6.39
C PRO A 51 6.82 -12.22 6.20
N GLU A 52 7.56 -12.49 7.28
CA GLU A 52 9.02 -12.55 7.23
C GLU A 52 9.34 -13.17 5.90
N VAL A 53 10.06 -12.43 5.04
CA VAL A 53 10.50 -12.97 3.76
C VAL A 53 11.14 -14.28 4.15
N ARG A 54 10.44 -15.40 3.90
CA ARG A 54 11.02 -16.71 4.11
C ARG A 54 12.20 -16.64 3.18
N GLU A 55 13.40 -16.55 3.75
CA GLU A 55 14.65 -16.57 3.05
C GLU A 55 14.69 -17.91 2.31
N THR A 56 14.02 -17.94 1.17
CA THR A 56 14.04 -18.99 0.18
C THR A 56 15.18 -18.73 -0.80
N GLY A 57 15.85 -17.60 -0.66
CA GLY A 57 17.22 -17.43 -1.14
C GLY A 57 18.16 -18.17 -0.21
N ARG A 58 19.13 -18.89 -0.80
CA ARG A 58 20.31 -19.37 -0.06
C ARG A 58 20.85 -18.22 0.80
N PRO A 59 21.40 -18.49 2.00
CA PRO A 59 22.13 -17.47 2.74
C PRO A 59 23.05 -16.76 1.76
N ILE A 60 22.84 -15.47 1.55
CA ILE A 60 23.83 -14.67 0.84
C ILE A 60 25.00 -14.71 1.81
N GLU A 61 25.98 -15.59 1.58
CA GLU A 61 27.23 -15.55 2.33
C GLU A 61 27.69 -14.11 2.24
N ALA A 62 27.68 -13.44 3.39
CA ALA A 62 28.00 -12.03 3.47
C ALA A 62 29.39 -11.86 2.87
N MET A 63 29.46 -11.34 1.65
CA MET A 63 30.71 -11.13 0.97
C MET A 63 31.50 -10.14 1.81
N ASP A 64 32.68 -10.56 2.29
CA ASP A 64 33.56 -9.68 3.04
C ASP A 64 34.11 -8.60 2.10
N LEU A 65 33.50 -7.42 2.15
CA LEU A 65 33.91 -6.26 1.36
C LEU A 65 35.36 -5.88 1.65
N GLN A 66 35.86 -6.09 2.87
CA GLN A 66 37.25 -5.77 3.21
C GLN A 66 38.23 -6.68 2.46
N ALA A 67 37.93 -7.99 2.39
CA ALA A 67 38.75 -8.93 1.63
C ALA A 67 38.83 -8.57 0.14
N VAL A 68 37.71 -8.12 -0.46
CA VAL A 68 37.66 -7.68 -1.86
C VAL A 68 38.49 -6.41 -2.08
N LEU A 69 38.37 -5.42 -1.20
CA LEU A 69 39.14 -4.17 -1.27
C LEU A 69 40.64 -4.42 -1.10
N ASP A 70 41.03 -5.34 -0.22
CA ASP A 70 42.43 -5.73 0.01
C ASP A 70 43.03 -6.51 -1.16
N ALA A 71 42.22 -7.31 -1.86
CA ALA A 71 42.64 -7.97 -3.09
C ALA A 71 42.93 -6.93 -4.20
N HIS A 72 42.08 -5.92 -4.37
CA HIS A 72 42.30 -4.87 -5.37
C HIS A 72 43.53 -3.99 -5.08
N ARG A 73 43.80 -3.68 -3.80
CA ARG A 73 45.00 -2.95 -3.40
C ARG A 73 46.29 -3.71 -3.68
N ARG A 74 46.28 -5.04 -3.56
CA ARG A 74 47.44 -5.89 -3.85
C ARG A 74 47.74 -6.05 -5.33
N THR A 75 46.73 -5.94 -6.20
CA THR A 75 46.88 -6.10 -7.66
C THR A 75 47.31 -4.81 -8.37
N SER A 76 47.29 -3.65 -7.69
CA SER A 76 47.63 -2.35 -8.28
C SER A 76 49.08 -1.90 -8.03
N LEU A 77 50.00 -2.85 -7.79
CA LEU A 77 51.46 -2.64 -7.70
C LEU A 77 52.21 -3.60 -8.63
#